data_AF-A0A1F9P3Y2-F1
#
_entry.id   AF-A0A1F9P3Y2-F1
#
_cell.length_a   1.000
_cell.length_b   1.000
_cell.length_c   1.000
_cell.angle_alpha   90.00
_cell.angle_beta   90.00
_cell.angle_gamma   90.00
#
_symmetry.space_group_name_H-M   'P 1'
#
loop_
_entity.id
_entity.type
_entity.pdbx_description
1 polymer ?
#
loop_
_entity_poly.entity_id
_entity_poly.type
_entity_poly.pdbx_seq_one_letter_code
_entity_poly.pdbx_strand_id
1 'polypeptide(L)'
;MKMEKLSEALSTQQKVLEELLDLLELETSQLADVNIEAMVEINGKKEEVGAQIQTHTGSLRQTIVEAATGLGLPVDTPLGELAAMLEQQGNKEILLQHKQLNKVAEGVRQAAEMNHEIAERFAETLNHSLTFLTRIINQSSVYGASGGYQQRPSGAVMINMEA
;
A
#
# COMPACT_ATOMS: atom_id res chain seq x y z
N MET A 1 -23.58 25.88 13.71
CA MET A 1 -22.15 26.19 13.90
C MET A 1 -21.26 24.98 14.22
N LYS A 2 -21.48 24.16 15.26
CA LYS A 2 -20.60 22.98 15.54
C LYS A 2 -20.79 21.81 14.54
N MET A 3 -22.03 21.53 14.15
CA MET A 3 -22.34 20.42 13.23
C MET A 3 -21.97 20.72 11.78
N GLU A 4 -22.02 21.99 11.36
CA GLU A 4 -21.54 22.41 10.03
C GLU A 4 -20.03 22.20 9.89
N LYS A 5 -19.26 22.53 10.94
CA LYS A 5 -17.81 22.26 10.96
C LYS A 5 -17.49 20.77 10.91
N LEU A 6 -18.29 19.93 11.58
CA LEU A 6 -18.13 18.47 11.51
C LEU A 6 -18.43 17.95 10.11
N SER A 7 -19.53 18.40 9.49
CA SER A 7 -19.90 18.03 8.12
C SER A 7 -18.82 18.48 7.11
N GLU A 8 -18.28 19.69 7.27
CA GLU A 8 -17.20 20.22 6.43
C GLU A 8 -15.89 19.43 6.60
N ALA A 9 -15.52 19.08 7.84
CA ALA A 9 -14.35 18.26 8.12
C ALA A 9 -14.50 16.84 7.55
N LEU A 10 -15.67 16.22 7.68
CA LEU A 10 -15.96 14.91 7.11
C LEU A 10 -15.96 14.94 5.58
N SER A 11 -16.52 15.98 4.97
CA SER A 11 -16.51 16.15 3.52
C SER A 11 -15.09 16.36 2.98
N THR A 12 -14.26 17.14 3.68
CA THR A 12 -12.85 17.33 3.31
C THR A 12 -12.10 16.01 3.40
N GLN A 13 -12.25 15.27 4.50
CA GLN A 13 -11.62 13.95 4.66
C GLN A 13 -12.08 12.97 3.59
N GLN A 14 -13.36 12.97 3.24
CA GLN A 14 -13.90 12.12 2.18
C GLN A 14 -13.27 12.44 0.82
N LYS A 15 -13.17 13.72 0.43
CA LYS A 15 -12.55 14.12 -0.84
C LYS A 15 -11.10 13.67 -0.96
N VAL A 16 -10.33 13.83 0.11
CA VAL A 16 -8.92 13.42 0.14
C VAL A 16 -8.79 11.90 0.03
N LEU A 17 -9.71 11.13 0.63
CA LEU A 17 -9.75 9.68 0.49
C LEU A 17 -10.22 9.23 -0.90
N GLU A 18 -11.15 9.95 -1.53
CA GLU A 18 -11.58 9.70 -2.91
C GLU A 18 -10.42 9.96 -3.88
N GLU A 19 -9.67 11.05 -3.69
CA GLU A 19 -8.47 11.33 -4.47
C GLU A 19 -7.40 10.25 -4.31
N LEU A 20 -7.20 9.74 -3.09
CA LEU A 20 -6.30 8.61 -2.86
C LEU A 20 -6.77 7.35 -3.57
N LEU A 21 -8.08 7.06 -3.55
CA LEU A 21 -8.65 5.91 -4.24
C LEU A 21 -8.42 6.01 -5.75
N ASP A 22 -8.72 7.17 -6.35
CA ASP A 22 -8.51 7.40 -7.78
C ASP A 22 -7.04 7.22 -8.18
N LEU A 23 -6.09 7.67 -7.33
CA LEU A 23 -4.66 7.45 -7.55
C LEU A 23 -4.27 5.97 -7.44
N LEU A 24 -4.87 5.21 -6.52
CA LEU A 24 -4.60 3.78 -6.38
C LEU A 24 -5.17 2.98 -7.55
N GLU A 25 -6.37 3.31 -8.03
CA GLU A 25 -6.96 2.68 -9.23
C GLU A 25 -6.14 3.03 -10.48
N LEU A 26 -5.66 4.27 -10.58
CA LEU A 26 -4.72 4.66 -11.63
C LEU A 26 -3.42 3.85 -11.54
N GLU A 27 -2.86 3.69 -10.33
CA GLU A 27 -1.69 2.84 -10.12
C GLU A 27 -1.95 1.39 -10.54
N THR A 28 -3.13 0.82 -10.26
CA THR A 28 -3.50 -0.53 -10.72
C THR A 28 -3.39 -0.63 -12.24
N SER A 29 -3.88 0.38 -12.96
CA SER A 29 -3.79 0.41 -14.43
C SER A 29 -2.34 0.52 -14.93
N GLN A 30 -1.53 1.37 -14.30
CA GLN A 30 -0.13 1.58 -14.72
C GLN A 30 0.77 0.39 -14.36
N LEU A 31 0.46 -0.32 -13.26
CA LEU A 31 1.11 -1.58 -12.88
C LEU A 31 0.84 -2.67 -13.93
N ALA A 32 -0.39 -2.75 -14.44
CA ALA A 32 -0.74 -3.71 -15.50
C ALA A 32 0.04 -3.43 -16.80
N ASP A 33 0.27 -2.16 -17.11
CA ASP A 33 1.03 -1.72 -18.30
C ASP A 33 2.56 -1.68 -18.08
N VAL A 34 3.04 -1.97 -16.85
CA VAL A 34 4.46 -1.89 -16.46
C VAL A 34 5.06 -0.50 -16.75
N ASN A 35 4.26 0.55 -16.56
CA ASN A 35 4.69 1.93 -16.81
C ASN A 35 5.44 2.52 -15.61
N ILE A 36 6.74 2.20 -15.52
CA ILE A 36 7.59 2.58 -14.39
C ILE A 36 7.72 4.11 -14.23
N GLU A 37 7.70 4.87 -15.32
CA GLU A 37 7.78 6.34 -15.27
C GLU A 37 6.52 6.93 -14.63
N ALA A 38 5.33 6.46 -15.03
CA ALA A 38 4.08 6.89 -14.42
C ALA A 38 3.96 6.48 -12.94
N MET A 39 4.52 5.32 -12.56
CA MET A 39 4.52 4.89 -11.15
C MET A 39 5.31 5.83 -10.24
N VAL A 40 6.40 6.43 -10.72
CA VAL A 40 7.18 7.42 -9.94
C VAL A 40 6.35 8.67 -9.67
N GLU A 41 5.64 9.18 -10.69
CA GLU A 41 4.76 10.34 -10.53
C GLU A 41 3.58 10.05 -9.59
N ILE A 42 2.98 8.86 -9.71
CA ILE A 42 1.87 8.44 -8.85
C ILE A 42 2.33 8.30 -7.39
N ASN A 43 3.53 7.79 -7.15
CA ASN A 43 4.09 7.73 -5.79
C ASN A 43 4.25 9.13 -5.18
N GLY A 44 4.77 10.10 -5.94
CA GLY A 44 4.86 11.49 -5.46
C GLY A 44 3.50 12.08 -5.09
N LYS A 45 2.46 11.82 -5.89
CA LYS A 45 1.08 12.26 -5.58
C LYS A 45 0.50 11.56 -4.35
N LYS A 46 0.75 10.25 -4.18
CA LYS A 46 0.33 9.51 -2.97
C LYS A 46 0.98 10.05 -1.70
N GLU A 47 2.25 10.46 -1.76
CA GLU A 47 2.93 11.10 -0.63
C GLU A 47 2.28 12.44 -0.26
N GLU A 48 1.96 13.27 -1.26
CA GLU A 48 1.26 14.54 -1.06
C GLU A 48 -0.12 14.35 -0.43
N VAL A 49 -0.94 13.45 -0.98
CA VAL A 49 -2.27 13.11 -0.44
C VAL A 49 -2.15 12.50 0.96
N GLY A 50 -1.14 11.66 1.20
CA GLY A 50 -0.85 11.13 2.53
C GLY A 50 -0.55 12.22 3.58
N ALA A 51 0.21 13.24 3.20
CA ALA A 51 0.48 14.40 4.05
C ALA A 51 -0.78 15.23 4.33
N GLN A 52 -1.67 15.37 3.34
CA GLN A 52 -2.97 16.02 3.52
C GLN A 52 -3.85 15.25 4.51
N ILE A 53 -3.94 13.91 4.39
CA ILE A 53 -4.68 13.07 5.33
C ILE A 53 -4.18 13.27 6.76
N GLN A 54 -2.86 13.26 6.98
CA GLN A 54 -2.29 13.45 8.32
C GLN A 54 -2.65 14.83 8.89
N THR A 55 -2.61 15.87 8.06
CA THR A 55 -2.94 17.25 8.44
C THR A 55 -4.41 17.38 8.85
N HIS A 56 -5.32 16.76 8.09
CA HIS A 56 -6.76 16.86 8.36
C HIS A 56 -7.26 15.93 9.47
N THR A 57 -6.57 14.81 9.72
CA THR A 57 -6.97 13.84 10.76
C THR A 57 -7.00 14.46 12.16
N GLY A 58 -6.03 15.31 12.50
CA GLY A 58 -5.99 15.98 13.81
C GLY A 58 -7.17 16.92 14.02
N SER A 59 -7.48 17.74 13.01
CA SER A 59 -8.63 18.66 13.04
C SER A 59 -9.97 17.93 13.08
N LEU A 60 -10.10 16.83 12.32
CA LEU A 60 -11.29 15.99 12.34
C LEU A 60 -11.52 15.38 13.72
N ARG A 61 -10.48 14.80 14.35
CA ARG A 61 -10.58 14.22 15.69
C ARG A 61 -11.02 15.26 16.72
N GLN A 62 -10.44 16.46 16.68
CA GLN A 62 -10.83 17.55 17.57
C GLN A 62 -12.31 17.93 17.37
N THR A 63 -12.76 18.03 16.12
CA THR A 63 -14.15 18.38 15.80
C THR A 63 -15.14 17.30 16.27
N ILE A 64 -14.76 16.02 16.19
CA ILE A 64 -15.54 14.90 16.73
C ILE A 64 -15.65 14.99 18.26
N VAL A 65 -14.54 15.27 18.95
CA VAL A 65 -14.53 15.45 20.41
C VAL A 65 -15.41 16.63 20.83
N GLU A 66 -15.34 17.75 20.12
CA GLU A 66 -16.16 18.94 20.39
C GLU A 66 -17.66 18.71 20.12
N ALA A 67 -17.99 17.85 19.16
CA ALA A 67 -19.35 17.41 18.88
C ALA A 67 -19.87 16.43 19.94
N ALA A 68 -19.05 15.45 20.35
CA ALA A 68 -19.37 14.46 21.37
C ALA A 68 -19.64 15.14 22.72
N THR A 69 -18.73 16.01 23.16
CA THR A 69 -18.88 16.79 24.39
C THR A 69 -20.11 17.70 24.35
N GLY A 70 -20.43 18.28 23.18
CA GLY A 70 -21.65 19.08 22.98
C GLY A 70 -22.95 18.29 23.13
N LEU A 71 -22.92 16.98 22.93
CA LEU A 71 -24.03 16.05 23.09
C LEU A 71 -24.03 15.33 24.46
N GLY A 72 -23.06 15.66 25.33
CA GLY A 72 -22.90 14.99 26.63
C GLY A 72 -22.31 13.57 26.54
N LEU A 73 -21.72 13.22 25.39
CA LEU A 73 -21.05 11.95 25.17
C LEU A 73 -19.60 11.97 25.67
N PRO A 74 -19.04 10.80 26.05
CA PRO A 74 -17.61 10.66 26.31
C PRO A 74 -16.72 11.16 25.17
N VAL A 75 -15.54 11.68 25.52
CA VAL A 75 -14.55 12.19 24.55
C VAL A 75 -14.04 11.09 23.61
N ASP A 76 -14.07 9.84 24.06
CA ASP A 76 -13.65 8.66 23.30
C ASP A 76 -14.80 8.01 22.52
N THR A 77 -15.96 8.65 22.44
CA THR A 77 -17.10 8.09 21.68
C THR A 77 -16.74 8.02 20.19
N PRO A 78 -16.85 6.83 19.57
CA PRO A 78 -16.55 6.66 18.16
C PRO A 78 -17.55 7.43 17.29
N LEU A 79 -17.10 7.88 16.11
CA LEU A 79 -17.93 8.64 15.17
C LEU A 79 -19.23 7.92 14.79
N GLY A 80 -19.22 6.58 14.72
CA GLY A 80 -20.41 5.79 14.44
C GLY A 80 -21.48 5.88 15.53
N GLU A 81 -21.10 5.91 16.81
CA GLU A 81 -22.03 6.08 17.92
C GLU A 81 -22.58 7.51 17.98
N LEU A 82 -21.72 8.50 17.73
CA LEU A 82 -22.12 9.90 17.63
C LEU A 82 -23.13 10.11 16.48
N ALA A 83 -22.87 9.50 15.32
CA ALA A 83 -23.75 9.58 14.16
C ALA A 83 -25.10 8.90 14.41
N ALA A 84 -25.14 7.78 15.13
CA ALA A 84 -26.38 7.10 15.50
C ALA A 84 -27.23 7.94 16.48
N MET A 85 -26.59 8.60 17.45
CA MET A 85 -27.30 9.50 18.37
C MET A 85 -27.86 10.73 17.64
N LEU A 86 -27.10 11.30 16.70
CA LEU A 86 -27.57 12.41 15.87
C LEU A 86 -28.73 12.03 14.96
N GLU A 87 -28.75 10.80 14.42
CA GLU A 87 -29.88 10.29 13.64
C GLU A 87 -31.15 10.22 14.49
N GLN A 88 -31.07 9.77 15.75
CA GLN A 88 -32.20 9.76 16.68
C GLN A 88 -32.75 11.17 16.97
N GLN A 89 -31.89 12.19 16.87
CA GLN A 89 -32.27 13.61 16.99
C GLN A 89 -32.74 14.23 15.66
N GLY A 90 -32.85 13.43 14.60
CA GLY A 90 -33.34 13.85 13.28
C GLY A 90 -32.26 14.27 12.27
N ASN A 91 -30.98 14.27 12.66
CA ASN A 91 -29.87 14.62 11.77
C ASN A 91 -29.24 13.37 11.14
N LYS A 92 -29.68 13.04 9.92
CA LYS A 92 -29.23 11.86 9.16
C LYS A 92 -27.95 12.11 8.33
N GLU A 93 -27.54 13.36 8.18
CA GLU A 93 -26.46 13.76 7.28
C GLU A 93 -25.11 13.18 7.71
N ILE A 94 -24.79 13.29 9.01
CA ILE A 94 -23.52 12.79 9.57
C ILE A 94 -23.42 11.26 9.46
N LEU A 95 -24.53 10.55 9.63
CA LEU A 95 -24.54 9.09 9.46
C LEU A 95 -24.32 8.68 8.00
N LEU A 96 -24.89 9.42 7.06
CA LEU A 96 -24.69 9.18 5.63
C LEU A 96 -23.23 9.45 5.24
N GLN A 97 -22.64 10.55 5.71
CA GLN A 97 -21.23 10.86 5.51
C GLN A 97 -20.30 9.81 6.13
N HIS A 98 -20.59 9.34 7.35
CA HIS A 98 -19.82 8.27 7.99
C HIS A 98 -19.86 6.97 7.17
N LYS A 99 -21.03 6.59 6.63
CA LYS A 99 -21.15 5.42 5.76
C LYS A 99 -20.38 5.56 4.46
N GLN A 100 -20.44 6.74 3.84
CA GLN A 100 -19.67 7.04 2.62
C GLN A 100 -18.17 6.98 2.87
N LEU A 101 -17.70 7.60 3.96
CA LEU A 101 -16.30 7.60 4.34
C LEU A 101 -15.77 6.17 4.57
N ASN A 102 -16.53 5.32 5.26
CA ASN A 102 -16.17 3.91 5.43
C ASN A 102 -16.13 3.14 4.11
N LYS A 103 -17.04 3.44 3.18
CA LYS A 103 -17.04 2.82 1.85
C LYS A 103 -15.78 3.20 1.05
N VAL A 104 -15.41 4.49 1.07
CA VAL A 104 -14.20 4.97 0.38
C VAL A 104 -12.94 4.38 1.03
N ALA A 105 -12.86 4.37 2.36
CA ALA A 105 -11.73 3.79 3.08
C ALA A 105 -11.55 2.29 2.79
N GLU A 106 -12.65 1.55 2.69
CA GLU A 106 -12.63 0.14 2.28
C GLU A 106 -12.12 -0.03 0.84
N GLY A 107 -12.57 0.84 -0.08
CA GLY A 107 -12.07 0.86 -1.46
C GLY A 107 -10.57 1.13 -1.54
N VAL A 108 -10.06 2.12 -0.79
CA VAL A 108 -8.63 2.42 -0.67
C VAL A 108 -7.85 1.19 -0.20
N ARG A 109 -8.35 0.48 0.82
CA ARG A 109 -7.71 -0.74 1.33
C ARG A 109 -7.63 -1.82 0.25
N GLN A 110 -8.73 -2.07 -0.45
CA GLN A 110 -8.79 -3.10 -1.49
C GLN A 110 -7.87 -2.76 -2.68
N ALA A 111 -7.86 -1.51 -3.13
CA ALA A 111 -6.98 -1.07 -4.21
C ALA A 111 -5.51 -1.15 -3.82
N ALA A 112 -5.15 -0.76 -2.60
CA ALA A 112 -3.79 -0.88 -2.09
C ALA A 112 -3.33 -2.34 -1.98
N GLU A 113 -4.20 -3.24 -1.50
CA GLU A 113 -3.92 -4.68 -1.41
C GLU A 113 -3.72 -5.29 -2.81
N MET A 114 -4.56 -4.93 -3.78
CA MET A 114 -4.42 -5.36 -5.17
C MET A 114 -3.10 -4.87 -5.79
N ASN A 115 -2.75 -3.60 -5.60
CA ASN A 115 -1.49 -3.03 -6.11
C ASN A 115 -0.28 -3.74 -5.49
N HIS A 116 -0.34 -4.08 -4.21
CA HIS A 116 0.70 -4.84 -3.54
C HIS A 116 0.86 -6.24 -4.15
N GLU A 117 -0.23 -6.96 -4.35
CA GLU A 117 -0.22 -8.30 -4.95
C GLU A 117 0.34 -8.29 -6.39
N ILE A 118 -0.05 -7.30 -7.20
CA ILE A 118 0.48 -7.15 -8.57
C ILE A 118 2.00 -6.89 -8.54
N ALA A 119 2.44 -5.98 -7.67
CA ALA A 119 3.86 -5.65 -7.54
C ALA A 119 4.70 -6.85 -7.07
N GLU A 120 4.19 -7.64 -6.10
CA GLU A 120 4.84 -8.84 -5.61
C GLU A 120 5.00 -9.88 -6.72
N ARG A 121 3.92 -10.20 -7.44
CA ARG A 121 3.95 -11.15 -8.57
C ARG A 121 4.89 -10.70 -9.69
N PHE A 122 4.94 -9.40 -9.96
CA PHE A 122 5.86 -8.83 -10.94
C PHE A 122 7.32 -9.02 -10.51
N ALA A 123 7.63 -8.73 -9.25
CA ALA A 123 8.97 -8.92 -8.68
C ALA A 123 9.41 -10.40 -8.71
N GLU A 124 8.52 -11.33 -8.35
CA GLU A 124 8.78 -12.78 -8.45
C GLU A 124 9.11 -13.21 -9.89
N THR A 125 8.34 -12.72 -10.86
CA THR A 125 8.53 -13.05 -12.28
C THR A 125 9.86 -12.53 -12.82
N LEU A 126 10.24 -11.31 -12.46
CA LEU A 126 11.55 -10.74 -12.82
C LEU A 126 12.68 -11.55 -12.19
N ASN A 127 12.57 -11.93 -10.92
CA ASN A 127 13.57 -12.71 -10.23
C ASN A 127 13.76 -14.11 -10.86
N HIS A 128 12.66 -14.78 -11.23
CA HIS A 128 12.72 -16.04 -11.97
C HIS A 128 13.41 -15.89 -13.32
N SER A 129 13.08 -14.82 -14.06
CA SER A 129 13.68 -14.52 -15.37
C SER A 129 15.18 -14.24 -15.25
N LEU A 130 15.61 -13.44 -14.28
CA LEU A 130 17.02 -13.15 -14.01
C LEU A 130 17.79 -14.41 -13.57
N THR A 131 17.19 -15.24 -12.71
CA THR A 131 17.79 -16.51 -12.27
C THR A 131 17.97 -17.45 -13.47
N PHE A 132 16.98 -17.53 -14.36
CA PHE A 132 17.04 -18.32 -15.58
C PHE A 132 18.13 -17.83 -16.53
N LEU A 133 18.17 -16.52 -16.82
CA LEU A 133 19.22 -15.93 -17.67
C LEU A 133 20.61 -16.14 -17.08
N THR A 134 20.77 -15.96 -15.77
CA THR A 134 22.04 -16.22 -15.06
C THR A 134 22.45 -17.69 -15.19
N ARG A 135 21.50 -18.63 -15.06
CA ARG A 135 21.77 -20.06 -15.28
C ARG A 135 22.20 -20.34 -16.72
N ILE A 136 21.53 -19.78 -17.72
CA ILE A 136 21.93 -19.93 -19.14
C ILE A 136 23.32 -19.38 -19.39
N ILE A 137 23.61 -18.16 -18.93
CA ILE A 137 24.92 -17.53 -19.13
C ILE A 137 26.03 -18.40 -18.52
N ASN A 138 25.82 -18.86 -17.28
CA ASN A 138 26.76 -19.73 -16.56
C ASN A 138 26.86 -21.14 -17.16
N GLN A 139 25.85 -21.62 -17.90
CA GLN A 139 25.91 -22.89 -18.62
C GLN A 139 26.55 -22.74 -20.01
N SER A 140 26.34 -21.60 -20.68
CA SER A 140 26.93 -21.33 -22.00
C SER A 140 28.44 -21.08 -21.93
N SER A 141 28.93 -20.51 -20.83
CA SER A 141 30.37 -20.35 -20.56
C SER A 141 31.09 -21.69 -20.30
N VAL A 142 30.35 -22.78 -20.08
CA VAL A 142 30.90 -24.15 -19.88
C VAL A 142 31.09 -24.91 -21.20
N TYR A 143 30.54 -24.41 -22.32
CA TYR A 143 30.61 -25.09 -23.63
C TYR A 143 31.25 -24.23 -24.73
N GLY A 144 32.21 -23.38 -24.37
CA GLY A 144 32.82 -22.41 -25.29
C GLY A 144 34.33 -22.30 -25.19
N ALA A 145 35.08 -23.41 -25.12
CA ALA A 145 36.43 -23.57 -25.69
C ALA A 145 37.10 -24.85 -25.15
N SER A 146 37.53 -25.71 -26.07
CA SER A 146 38.42 -26.87 -25.87
C SER A 146 37.87 -28.06 -25.07
N GLY A 147 37.68 -29.17 -25.79
CA GLY A 147 37.51 -30.49 -25.20
C GLY A 147 38.70 -30.86 -24.32
N GLY A 148 38.39 -31.32 -23.11
CA GLY A 148 39.39 -31.75 -22.15
C GLY A 148 38.73 -32.09 -20.82
N TYR A 149 37.95 -33.17 -20.78
CA TYR A 149 37.74 -33.87 -19.51
C TYR A 149 39.10 -34.43 -19.08
N GLN A 150 39.90 -33.64 -18.36
CA GLN A 150 40.91 -34.23 -17.49
C GLN A 150 40.17 -34.84 -16.30
N GLN A 151 39.73 -36.09 -16.50
CA GLN A 151 39.74 -37.05 -15.41
C GLN A 151 41.15 -37.01 -14.81
N ARG A 152 41.28 -36.58 -13.56
CA ARG A 152 42.41 -36.98 -12.72
C ARG A 152 41.96 -38.19 -11.90
N PRO A 153 42.26 -39.43 -12.33
CA PRO A 153 42.41 -40.53 -11.41
C PRO A 153 43.88 -40.58 -10.92
N SER A 154 44.07 -41.20 -9.75
CA SER A 154 45.35 -41.43 -9.05
C SER A 154 46.01 -40.18 -8.45
N GLY A 155 46.30 -40.12 -7.15
CA GLY A 155 46.73 -41.21 -6.27
C GLY A 155 48.21 -41.01 -5.96
N ALA A 156 48.50 -40.36 -4.83
CA ALA A 156 49.75 -40.47 -4.04
C ALA A 156 49.72 -39.42 -2.92
N VAL A 157 49.00 -39.71 -1.83
CA VAL A 157 49.37 -39.16 -0.53
C VAL A 157 50.56 -39.98 -0.07
N MET A 158 51.78 -39.50 -0.29
CA MET A 158 52.94 -40.05 0.42
C MET A 158 52.89 -39.53 1.86
N ILE A 159 52.35 -40.36 2.74
CA ILE A 159 52.71 -40.36 4.16
C ILE A 159 54.14 -40.90 4.21
N ASN A 160 55.09 -40.08 4.62
CA ASN A 160 56.32 -40.59 5.22
C ASN A 160 56.45 -39.97 6.61
N MET A 161 56.21 -40.84 7.60
CA MET A 161 56.70 -40.67 8.96
C MET A 161 58.21 -40.94 9.00
N GLU A 162 58.86 -40.39 10.01
CA GLU A 162 60.20 -40.73 10.55
C GLU A 162 61.44 -40.17 9.84
N ALA A 163 62.09 -39.20 10.49
CA ALA A 163 63.35 -39.40 11.24
C ALA A 163 63.59 -38.23 12.22
#